data_AF-A0A7V9UTP2-F1
#
_entry.id   AF-A0A7V9UTP2-F1
#
_cell.length_a   1.000
_cell.length_b   1.000
_cell.length_c   1.000
_cell.angle_alpha   90.00
_cell.angle_beta   90.00
_cell.angle_gamma   90.00
#
_symmetry.space_group_name_H-M   'P 1'
#
loop_
_entity.id
_entity.type
_entity.pdbx_description
1 polymer ?
#
loop_
_entity_poly.entity_id
_entity_poly.type
_entity_poly.pdbx_seq_one_letter_code
_entity_poly.pdbx_strand_id
1 'polypeptide(L)'
;KNADLGFVNLALNAICLLVFLVGGLYVLGELRETWLLQTNAEVFNRGIFHILIRYVSFAFVVALIYSIYEYFRQDFISEYFPEKHLDYVFDFLFYVSILIIVSSELINWMDIFGYNESYKLGLSILWGLYSLFLIVLGIARGKKHLRVGAISLFAVTLAKLFFYDIAELDTISKTVVFVSLGILLLIISFLYNKYKNLISGEENVRL
;
A
#
# COMPACT_ATOMS: atom_id res chain seq x y z
N LYS A 1 -1.71 9.21 33.62
CA LYS A 1 -1.67 9.41 32.15
C LYS A 1 -3.03 9.99 31.76
N ASN A 2 -3.09 11.13 31.09
CA ASN A 2 -4.38 11.73 30.69
C ASN A 2 -4.85 11.09 29.39
N ALA A 3 -5.99 10.40 29.41
CA ALA A 3 -6.56 9.73 28.25
C ALA A 3 -6.83 10.70 27.09
N ASP A 4 -7.31 11.91 27.41
CA ASP A 4 -7.59 12.97 26.42
C ASP A 4 -6.34 13.38 25.62
N LEU A 5 -5.18 13.52 26.29
CA LEU A 5 -3.93 13.83 25.61
C LEU A 5 -3.47 12.69 24.70
N GLY A 6 -3.78 11.44 25.07
CA GLY A 6 -3.48 10.26 24.27
C GLY A 6 -4.29 10.21 22.98
N PHE A 7 -5.60 10.49 23.05
CA PHE A 7 -6.47 10.56 21.88
C PHE A 7 -6.06 11.68 20.92
N VAL A 8 -5.76 12.87 21.44
CA VAL A 8 -5.31 14.00 20.63
C VAL A 8 -4.01 13.66 19.90
N ASN A 9 -3.04 13.02 20.58
CA ASN A 9 -1.78 12.62 19.93
C ASN A 9 -2.00 11.56 18.85
N LEU A 10 -2.82 10.54 19.12
CA LEU A 10 -3.15 9.52 18.11
C LEU A 10 -3.80 10.14 16.86
N ALA A 11 -4.75 11.07 17.05
CA ALA A 11 -5.38 11.79 15.95
C ALA A 11 -4.37 12.64 15.16
N LEU A 12 -3.48 13.36 15.86
CA LEU A 12 -2.42 14.13 15.22
C LEU A 12 -1.46 13.27 14.40
N ASN A 13 -1.04 12.11 14.93
CA ASN A 13 -0.18 11.18 14.19
C ASN A 13 -0.91 10.64 12.94
N ALA A 14 -2.18 10.24 13.06
CA ALA A 14 -2.95 9.77 11.93
C ALA A 14 -3.12 10.84 10.85
N ILE A 15 -3.41 12.10 11.23
CA ILE A 15 -3.49 13.23 10.30
C ILE A 15 -2.14 13.50 9.66
N CYS A 16 -1.05 13.52 10.44
CA CYS A 16 0.29 13.74 9.92
C CYS A 16 0.69 12.67 8.89
N LEU A 17 0.36 11.40 9.15
CA LEU A 17 0.55 10.32 8.18
C LEU A 17 -0.23 10.57 6.89
N LEU A 18 -1.52 10.92 6.98
CA LEU A 18 -2.35 11.19 5.81
C LEU A 18 -1.83 12.36 4.98
N VAL A 19 -1.44 13.46 5.64
CA VAL A 19 -0.83 14.63 4.99
C VAL A 19 0.46 14.24 4.28
N PHE A 20 1.30 13.42 4.90
CA PHE A 20 2.52 12.93 4.26
C PHE A 20 2.23 12.04 3.04
N LEU A 21 1.30 11.08 3.17
CA LEU A 21 0.97 10.15 2.09
C LEU A 21 0.35 10.85 0.87
N VAL A 22 -0.43 11.92 1.07
CA VAL A 22 -1.08 12.66 -0.02
C VAL A 22 -0.18 13.78 -0.55
N GLY A 23 0.25 14.69 0.33
CA GLY A 23 1.02 15.87 -0.06
C GLY A 23 2.53 15.65 -0.05
N GLY A 24 3.05 14.97 0.97
CA GLY A 24 4.48 14.72 1.10
C GLY A 24 5.05 13.91 -0.06
N LEU A 25 4.39 12.82 -0.45
CA LEU A 25 4.78 12.01 -1.61
C LEU A 25 4.69 12.77 -2.93
N TYR A 26 3.71 13.66 -3.09
CA TYR A 26 3.59 14.53 -4.26
C TYR A 26 4.79 15.47 -4.37
N VAL A 27 5.14 16.18 -3.29
CA VAL A 27 6.30 17.07 -3.24
C VAL A 27 7.60 16.31 -3.52
N LEU A 28 7.76 15.11 -2.98
CA LEU A 28 8.90 14.25 -3.28
C LEU A 28 8.96 13.85 -4.76
N GLY A 29 7.82 13.68 -5.42
CA GLY A 29 7.72 13.47 -6.87
C GLY A 29 8.19 14.69 -7.67
N GLU A 30 7.78 15.90 -7.29
CA GLU A 30 8.21 17.16 -7.93
C GLU A 30 9.72 17.40 -7.77
N LEU A 31 10.29 17.09 -6.60
CA LEU A 31 11.74 17.18 -6.38
C LEU A 31 12.52 16.28 -7.35
N ARG A 32 12.02 15.06 -7.57
CA ARG A 32 12.61 14.11 -8.53
C ARG A 32 12.45 14.62 -9.97
N GLU A 33 11.27 15.09 -10.36
CA GLU A 33 11.08 15.63 -11.72
C GLU A 33 11.99 16.84 -11.99
N THR A 34 12.13 17.73 -11.01
CA THR A 34 13.07 18.87 -11.10
C THR A 34 14.51 18.39 -11.27
N TRP A 35 14.89 17.28 -10.64
CA TRP A 35 16.21 16.67 -10.82
C TRP A 35 16.38 16.06 -12.23
N LEU A 36 15.37 15.36 -12.75
CA LEU A 36 15.39 14.69 -14.06
C LEU A 36 15.35 15.67 -15.26
N LEU A 37 14.45 16.66 -15.24
CA LEU A 37 14.19 17.55 -16.39
C LEU A 37 15.25 18.64 -16.59
N GLN A 38 16.17 18.81 -15.63
CA GLN A 38 17.24 19.82 -15.67
C GLN A 38 16.77 21.28 -15.90
N THR A 39 15.48 21.58 -15.73
CA THR A 39 14.90 22.91 -15.94
C THR A 39 15.61 23.93 -15.05
N ASN A 40 16.34 24.90 -15.61
CA ASN A 40 17.19 25.90 -14.92
C ASN A 40 18.51 25.37 -14.32
N ALA A 41 19.25 24.52 -15.03
CA ALA A 41 20.52 23.93 -14.58
C ALA A 41 21.62 24.96 -14.23
N GLU A 42 21.50 26.19 -14.74
CA GLU A 42 22.54 27.23 -14.60
C GLU A 42 22.49 28.03 -13.29
N VAL A 43 21.37 27.96 -12.53
CA VAL A 43 21.12 28.87 -11.39
C VAL A 43 21.04 28.16 -10.03
N PHE A 44 20.75 26.85 -9.99
CA PHE A 44 20.53 26.11 -8.75
C PHE A 44 21.49 24.92 -8.57
N ASN A 45 22.16 24.87 -7.42
CA ASN A 45 23.00 23.75 -7.01
C ASN A 45 22.13 22.50 -6.75
N ARG A 46 22.23 21.48 -7.61
CA ARG A 46 21.48 20.22 -7.49
C ARG A 46 22.40 19.13 -6.98
N GLY A 47 22.14 18.67 -5.76
CA GLY A 47 22.76 17.47 -5.19
C GLY A 47 21.85 16.25 -5.33
N ILE A 48 22.43 15.06 -5.15
CA ILE A 48 21.71 13.79 -4.97
C ILE A 48 20.67 13.83 -3.82
N PHE A 49 20.74 14.87 -2.99
CA PHE A 49 19.81 15.17 -1.90
C PHE A 49 18.33 15.25 -2.34
N HIS A 50 18.03 15.70 -3.56
CA HIS A 50 16.65 15.74 -4.07
C HIS A 50 16.00 14.34 -4.14
N ILE A 51 16.81 13.29 -4.28
CA ILE A 51 16.36 11.90 -4.23
C ILE A 51 16.52 11.35 -2.80
N LEU A 52 17.63 11.64 -2.12
CA LEU A 52 17.90 11.05 -0.79
C LEU A 52 16.90 11.48 0.30
N ILE A 53 16.37 12.70 0.23
CA ILE A 53 15.41 13.22 1.23
C ILE A 53 14.15 12.34 1.33
N ARG A 54 13.83 11.62 0.25
CA ARG A 54 12.74 10.64 0.19
C ARG A 54 12.92 9.51 1.19
N TYR A 55 14.10 8.90 1.23
CA TYR A 55 14.41 7.80 2.14
C TYR A 55 14.49 8.26 3.60
N VAL A 56 14.99 9.48 3.83
CA VAL A 56 14.95 10.12 5.15
C VAL A 56 13.51 10.31 5.61
N SER A 57 12.64 10.78 4.71
CA SER A 57 11.21 10.96 5.00
C SER A 57 10.51 9.65 5.33
N PHE A 58 10.87 8.54 4.67
CA PHE A 58 10.33 7.22 5.02
C PHE A 58 10.78 6.73 6.39
N ALA A 59 11.99 7.06 6.84
CA ALA A 59 12.40 6.75 8.21
C ALA A 59 11.49 7.43 9.24
N PHE A 60 11.09 8.69 8.98
CA PHE A 60 10.10 9.38 9.82
C PHE A 60 8.71 8.74 9.75
N VAL A 61 8.26 8.30 8.57
CA VAL A 61 6.99 7.58 8.44
C VAL A 61 7.00 6.27 9.23
N VAL A 62 8.09 5.51 9.18
CA VAL A 62 8.24 4.28 9.97
C VAL A 62 8.16 4.58 11.46
N ALA A 63 8.85 5.62 11.93
CA ALA A 63 8.78 6.06 13.33
C ALA A 63 7.35 6.49 13.71
N LEU A 64 6.63 7.14 12.81
CA LEU A 64 5.26 7.59 13.02
C LEU A 64 4.28 6.42 13.07
N ILE A 65 4.40 5.44 12.16
CA ILE A 65 3.61 4.21 12.19
C ILE A 65 3.90 3.41 13.47
N TYR A 66 5.16 3.36 13.90
CA TYR A 66 5.54 2.73 15.16
C TYR A 66 4.92 3.43 16.37
N SER A 67 4.93 4.76 16.40
CA SER A 67 4.26 5.55 17.43
C SER A 67 2.77 5.23 17.48
N ILE A 68 2.08 5.23 16.32
CA ILE A 68 0.67 4.85 16.21
C ILE A 68 0.43 3.45 16.80
N TYR A 69 1.27 2.47 16.43
CA TYR A 69 1.18 1.10 16.94
C TYR A 69 1.31 1.00 18.46
N GLU A 70 2.29 1.69 19.06
CA GLU A 70 2.43 1.72 20.52
C GLU A 70 1.21 2.36 21.19
N TYR A 71 0.66 3.43 20.60
CA TYR A 71 -0.53 4.10 21.13
C TYR A 71 -1.77 3.20 21.10
N PHE A 72 -1.98 2.44 20.03
CA PHE A 72 -3.08 1.48 19.93
C PHE A 72 -3.00 0.35 20.97
N ARG A 73 -1.82 0.09 21.54
CA ARG A 73 -1.57 -0.95 22.55
C ARG A 73 -1.58 -0.43 23.99
N GLN A 74 -1.87 0.84 24.22
CA GLN A 74 -1.96 1.36 25.58
C GLN A 74 -3.33 1.07 26.19
N ASP A 75 -3.34 0.73 27.48
CA ASP A 75 -4.53 0.30 28.23
C ASP A 75 -5.70 1.31 28.13
N PHE A 76 -5.40 2.61 28.09
CA PHE A 76 -6.43 3.66 28.02
C PHE A 76 -7.22 3.66 26.70
N ILE A 77 -6.66 3.16 25.59
CA ILE A 77 -7.37 3.08 24.31
C ILE A 77 -8.29 1.84 24.30
N SER A 78 -7.81 0.74 24.89
CA SER A 78 -8.59 -0.50 25.04
C SER A 78 -9.80 -0.34 25.96
N GLU A 79 -9.82 0.68 26.82
CA GLU A 79 -10.95 0.98 27.70
C GLU A 79 -12.14 1.58 26.94
N TYR A 80 -11.91 2.35 25.87
CA TYR A 80 -12.96 3.02 25.10
C TYR A 80 -13.38 2.26 23.85
N PHE A 81 -12.48 1.48 23.25
CA PHE A 81 -12.75 0.72 22.03
C PHE A 81 -12.39 -0.75 22.21
N PRO A 82 -13.20 -1.68 21.69
CA PRO A 82 -12.84 -3.09 21.71
C PRO A 82 -11.53 -3.30 20.94
N GLU A 83 -10.56 -4.02 21.54
CA GLU A 83 -9.24 -4.31 20.94
C GLU A 83 -9.33 -4.78 19.48
N LYS A 84 -10.37 -5.56 19.18
CA LYS A 84 -10.64 -6.08 17.83
C LYS A 84 -10.85 -4.96 16.78
N HIS A 85 -11.58 -3.89 17.12
CA HIS A 85 -11.80 -2.75 16.22
C HIS A 85 -10.53 -1.96 15.94
N LEU A 86 -9.69 -1.83 16.96
CA LEU A 86 -8.42 -1.11 16.87
C LEU A 86 -7.43 -1.85 15.96
N ASP A 87 -7.36 -3.17 16.08
CA ASP A 87 -6.59 -4.02 15.17
C ASP A 87 -7.03 -3.89 13.71
N TYR A 88 -8.35 -3.84 13.45
CA TYR A 88 -8.89 -3.64 12.11
C TYR A 88 -8.44 -2.31 11.51
N VAL A 89 -8.54 -1.21 12.27
CA VAL A 89 -8.17 0.14 11.82
C VAL A 89 -6.67 0.25 11.62
N PHE A 90 -5.86 -0.26 12.55
CA PHE A 90 -4.41 -0.24 12.44
C PHE A 90 -3.92 -1.05 11.24
N ASP A 91 -4.40 -2.29 11.06
CA ASP A 91 -4.03 -3.09 9.89
C ASP A 91 -4.39 -2.37 8.59
N PHE A 92 -5.59 -1.80 8.51
CA PHE A 92 -6.03 -1.05 7.33
C PHE A 92 -5.09 0.11 7.03
N LEU A 93 -4.82 0.97 8.02
CA LEU A 93 -3.91 2.10 7.88
C LEU A 93 -2.50 1.65 7.48
N PHE A 94 -1.98 0.60 8.11
CA PHE A 94 -0.65 0.06 7.84
C PHE A 94 -0.52 -0.47 6.41
N TYR A 95 -1.41 -1.37 5.97
CA TYR A 95 -1.31 -1.98 4.64
C TYR A 95 -1.66 -1.00 3.52
N VAL A 96 -2.54 -0.03 3.76
CA VAL A 96 -2.79 1.04 2.77
C VAL A 96 -1.57 1.96 2.65
N SER A 97 -0.93 2.32 3.77
CA SER A 97 0.29 3.14 3.75
C SER A 97 1.42 2.46 2.98
N ILE A 98 1.65 1.16 3.22
CA ILE A 98 2.63 0.37 2.47
C ILE A 98 2.31 0.38 0.98
N LEU A 99 1.05 0.13 0.59
CA LEU A 99 0.67 0.12 -0.82
C LEU A 99 0.95 1.46 -1.50
N ILE A 100 0.62 2.57 -0.84
CA ILE A 100 0.84 3.93 -1.37
C ILE A 100 2.34 4.21 -1.51
N ILE A 101 3.14 3.92 -0.47
CA ILE A 101 4.59 4.14 -0.48
C ILE A 101 5.27 3.30 -1.56
N VAL A 102 4.95 2.01 -1.64
CA VAL A 102 5.53 1.08 -2.63
C VAL A 102 5.09 1.45 -4.04
N SER A 103 3.85 1.92 -4.24
CA SER A 103 3.39 2.49 -5.52
C SER A 103 4.20 3.74 -5.90
N SER A 104 4.44 4.64 -4.94
CA SER A 104 5.24 5.84 -5.16
C SER A 104 6.70 5.50 -5.47
N GLU A 105 7.28 4.50 -4.81
CA GLU A 105 8.62 4.00 -5.12
C GLU A 105 8.69 3.46 -6.54
N LEU A 106 7.72 2.64 -6.95
CA LEU A 106 7.71 2.11 -8.30
C LEU A 106 7.73 3.24 -9.33
N ILE A 107 6.88 4.26 -9.18
CA ILE A 107 6.87 5.43 -10.06
C ILE A 107 8.21 6.16 -10.03
N ASN A 108 8.82 6.33 -8.85
CA ASN A 108 10.15 6.92 -8.71
C ASN A 108 11.21 6.18 -9.52
N TRP A 109 11.31 4.87 -9.36
CA TRP A 109 12.28 4.05 -10.08
C TRP A 109 12.01 4.02 -11.57
N MET A 110 10.75 3.87 -11.99
CA MET A 110 10.39 3.84 -13.40
C MET A 110 10.74 5.16 -14.10
N ASP A 111 10.53 6.30 -13.45
CA ASP A 111 10.88 7.60 -14.03
C ASP A 111 12.40 7.82 -14.07
N ILE A 112 13.15 7.36 -13.05
CA ILE A 112 14.62 7.41 -13.06
C ILE A 112 15.21 6.56 -14.20
N PHE A 113 14.59 5.41 -14.51
CA PHE A 113 15.00 4.54 -15.61
C PHE A 113 14.45 4.98 -16.98
N GLY A 114 13.63 6.04 -17.05
CA GLY A 114 13.07 6.57 -18.29
C GLY A 114 11.85 5.81 -18.83
N TYR A 115 11.17 5.00 -18.01
CA TYR A 115 9.96 4.25 -18.39
C TYR A 115 8.66 5.02 -18.10
N ASN A 116 8.64 6.33 -18.38
CA ASN A 116 7.58 7.27 -17.99
C ASN A 116 6.19 6.94 -18.56
N GLU A 117 6.10 6.18 -19.66
CA GLU A 117 4.80 5.81 -20.25
C GLU A 117 4.27 4.47 -19.71
N SER A 118 5.12 3.66 -19.07
CA SER A 118 4.79 2.29 -18.67
C SER A 118 4.41 2.13 -17.19
N TYR A 119 4.49 3.19 -16.38
CA TYR A 119 4.23 3.08 -14.94
C TYR A 119 2.79 2.68 -14.63
N LYS A 120 1.82 3.00 -15.49
CA LYS A 120 0.41 2.60 -15.31
C LYS A 120 0.26 1.08 -15.22
N LEU A 121 0.87 0.37 -16.17
CA LEU A 121 0.94 -1.10 -16.20
C LEU A 121 1.71 -1.64 -14.98
N GLY A 122 2.86 -1.03 -14.68
CA GLY A 122 3.66 -1.40 -13.52
C GLY A 122 2.87 -1.32 -12.20
N LEU A 123 2.10 -0.25 -12.01
CA LEU A 123 1.24 -0.08 -10.83
C LEU A 123 0.19 -1.17 -10.71
N SER A 124 -0.43 -1.57 -11.81
CA SER A 124 -1.45 -2.62 -11.81
C SER A 124 -0.86 -4.00 -11.53
N ILE A 125 0.35 -4.30 -12.04
CA ILE A 125 1.10 -5.50 -11.68
C ILE A 125 1.45 -5.47 -10.18
N LEU A 126 1.93 -4.35 -9.67
CA LEU A 126 2.28 -4.17 -8.25
C LEU A 126 1.07 -4.39 -7.36
N TRP A 127 -0.07 -3.77 -7.66
CA TRP A 127 -1.29 -3.94 -6.87
C TRP A 127 -1.83 -5.38 -6.95
N GLY A 128 -1.71 -6.04 -8.11
CA GLY A 128 -2.06 -7.45 -8.29
C GLY A 128 -1.21 -8.37 -7.41
N LEU A 129 0.12 -8.23 -7.46
CA LEU A 129 1.04 -8.98 -6.62
C LEU A 129 0.84 -8.68 -5.13
N TYR A 130 0.62 -7.41 -4.79
CA TYR A 130 0.36 -6.99 -3.42
C TYR A 130 -0.94 -7.61 -2.88
N SER A 131 -1.99 -7.66 -3.69
CA SER A 131 -3.25 -8.31 -3.30
C SER A 131 -3.06 -9.80 -3.03
N LEU A 132 -2.26 -10.50 -3.84
CA LEU A 132 -1.93 -11.90 -3.62
C LEU A 132 -1.13 -12.07 -2.31
N PHE A 133 -0.16 -11.19 -2.06
CA PHE A 133 0.60 -11.17 -0.81
C PHE A 133 -0.33 -10.98 0.40
N LEU A 134 -1.27 -10.03 0.34
CA LEU A 134 -2.24 -9.79 1.41
C LEU A 134 -3.20 -10.96 1.62
N ILE A 135 -3.60 -11.68 0.56
CA ILE A 135 -4.42 -12.90 0.69
C ILE A 135 -3.64 -13.96 1.47
N VAL A 136 -2.39 -14.24 1.08
CA VAL A 136 -1.54 -15.22 1.77
C VAL A 136 -1.33 -14.82 3.23
N LEU A 137 -1.03 -13.55 3.49
CA LEU A 137 -0.82 -13.04 4.84
C LEU A 137 -2.12 -13.07 5.68
N GLY A 138 -3.26 -12.73 5.08
CA GLY A 138 -4.56 -12.75 5.74
C GLY A 138 -5.03 -14.16 6.09
N ILE A 139 -4.67 -15.15 5.27
CA ILE A 139 -4.87 -16.57 5.58
C ILE A 139 -3.90 -17.00 6.69
N ALA A 140 -2.61 -16.71 6.56
CA ALA A 140 -1.58 -17.12 7.53
C ALA A 140 -1.80 -16.54 8.93
N ARG A 141 -2.37 -15.32 9.03
CA ARG A 141 -2.67 -14.65 10.30
C ARG A 141 -4.12 -14.81 10.77
N GLY A 142 -4.97 -15.55 10.05
CA GLY A 142 -6.38 -15.75 10.44
C GLY A 142 -7.23 -14.48 10.49
N LYS A 143 -6.87 -13.49 9.67
CA LYS A 143 -7.48 -12.16 9.65
C LYS A 143 -8.47 -12.05 8.49
N LYS A 144 -9.76 -12.34 8.74
CA LYS A 144 -10.83 -12.33 7.72
C LYS A 144 -10.95 -11.00 6.98
N HIS A 145 -10.80 -9.87 7.67
CA HIS A 145 -10.83 -8.54 7.04
C HIS A 145 -9.73 -8.35 6.02
N LEU A 146 -8.52 -8.84 6.31
CA LEU A 146 -7.39 -8.69 5.40
C LEU A 146 -7.61 -9.50 4.13
N ARG A 147 -8.23 -10.68 4.26
CA ARG A 147 -8.63 -11.52 3.12
C ARG A 147 -9.67 -10.83 2.24
N VAL A 148 -10.74 -10.31 2.82
CA VAL A 148 -11.81 -9.60 2.09
C VAL A 148 -11.24 -8.35 1.43
N GLY A 149 -10.48 -7.53 2.16
CA GLY A 149 -9.84 -6.34 1.62
C GLY A 149 -8.90 -6.64 0.46
N ALA A 150 -8.12 -7.72 0.56
CA ALA A 150 -7.22 -8.14 -0.51
C ALA A 150 -7.97 -8.63 -1.76
N ILE A 151 -9.07 -9.37 -1.61
CA ILE A 151 -9.93 -9.78 -2.73
C ILE A 151 -10.59 -8.55 -3.38
N SER A 152 -11.05 -7.59 -2.58
CA SER A 152 -11.61 -6.32 -3.09
C SER A 152 -10.55 -5.53 -3.85
N LEU A 153 -9.35 -5.38 -3.30
CA LEU A 153 -8.23 -4.73 -3.98
C LEU A 153 -7.92 -5.45 -5.30
N PHE A 154 -7.84 -6.77 -5.28
CA PHE A 154 -7.61 -7.56 -6.49
C PHE A 154 -8.70 -7.32 -7.55
N ALA A 155 -9.97 -7.35 -7.18
CA ALA A 155 -11.07 -7.05 -8.11
C ALA A 155 -10.95 -5.65 -8.72
N VAL A 156 -10.57 -4.64 -7.93
CA VAL A 156 -10.31 -3.28 -8.41
C VAL A 156 -9.13 -3.25 -9.38
N THR A 157 -8.04 -3.98 -9.10
CA THR A 157 -6.89 -4.06 -10.01
C THR A 157 -7.25 -4.71 -11.33
N LEU A 158 -8.07 -5.77 -11.30
CA LEU A 158 -8.57 -6.39 -12.51
C LEU A 158 -9.36 -5.39 -13.33
N ALA A 159 -10.36 -4.73 -12.73
CA ALA A 159 -11.16 -3.74 -13.41
C ALA A 159 -10.29 -2.65 -14.04
N LYS A 160 -9.37 -2.06 -13.25
CA LYS A 160 -8.43 -1.04 -13.75
C LYS A 160 -7.61 -1.54 -14.94
N LEU A 161 -7.06 -2.74 -14.82
CA LEU A 161 -6.21 -3.36 -15.83
C LEU A 161 -6.97 -3.61 -17.14
N PHE A 162 -8.21 -4.10 -17.08
CA PHE A 162 -9.04 -4.32 -18.26
C PHE A 162 -9.47 -3.03 -18.96
N PHE A 163 -9.91 -2.02 -18.21
CA PHE A 163 -10.48 -0.80 -18.78
C PHE A 163 -9.43 0.23 -19.20
N TYR A 164 -8.35 0.38 -18.43
CA TYR A 164 -7.37 1.45 -18.65
C TYR A 164 -6.05 0.93 -19.22
N ASP A 165 -5.48 -0.13 -18.63
CA ASP A 165 -4.11 -0.52 -18.98
C ASP A 165 -4.03 -1.40 -20.23
N ILE A 166 -5.01 -2.30 -20.44
CA ILE A 166 -5.09 -3.16 -21.62
C ILE A 166 -5.53 -2.37 -22.84
N ALA A 167 -6.35 -1.32 -22.72
CA ALA A 167 -6.94 -0.64 -23.88
C ALA A 167 -5.88 -0.17 -24.89
N GLU A 168 -4.77 0.37 -24.38
CA GLU A 168 -3.67 0.96 -25.16
C GLU A 168 -2.62 -0.07 -25.63
N LEU A 169 -2.70 -1.34 -25.22
CA LEU A 169 -1.71 -2.37 -25.55
C LEU A 169 -1.91 -2.99 -26.95
N ASP A 170 -0.80 -3.42 -27.55
CA ASP A 170 -0.81 -4.25 -28.76
C ASP A 170 -1.35 -5.67 -28.48
N THR A 171 -1.88 -6.33 -29.51
CA THR A 171 -2.60 -7.61 -29.41
C THR A 171 -1.77 -8.69 -28.72
N ILE A 172 -0.46 -8.77 -28.99
CA ILE A 172 0.42 -9.77 -28.37
C ILE A 172 0.54 -9.53 -26.86
N SER A 173 0.78 -8.29 -26.44
CA SER A 173 0.88 -7.90 -25.03
C SER A 173 -0.43 -8.15 -24.28
N LYS A 174 -1.58 -7.87 -24.91
CA LYS A 174 -2.91 -8.17 -24.36
C LYS A 174 -3.06 -9.66 -24.04
N THR A 175 -2.68 -10.53 -24.97
CA THR A 175 -2.75 -11.99 -24.75
C THR A 175 -1.88 -12.44 -23.58
N VAL A 176 -0.64 -11.96 -23.49
CA VAL A 176 0.28 -12.30 -22.38
C VAL A 176 -0.30 -11.87 -21.03
N VAL A 177 -0.88 -10.66 -20.97
CA VAL A 177 -1.52 -10.15 -19.77
C VAL A 177 -2.73 -11.00 -19.38
N PHE A 178 -3.60 -11.38 -20.33
CA PHE A 178 -4.74 -12.26 -20.05
C PHE A 178 -4.34 -13.63 -19.53
N VAL A 179 -3.32 -14.26 -20.12
CA VAL A 179 -2.81 -15.56 -19.66
C VAL A 179 -2.25 -15.44 -18.24
N SER A 180 -1.43 -14.42 -17.99
CA SER A 180 -0.85 -14.17 -16.66
C SER A 180 -1.94 -13.93 -15.61
N LEU A 181 -2.99 -13.20 -15.98
CA LEU A 181 -4.14 -12.94 -15.12
C LEU A 181 -4.93 -14.22 -14.81
N GLY A 182 -5.14 -15.07 -15.81
CA GLY A 182 -5.77 -16.38 -15.64
C GLY A 182 -5.00 -17.26 -14.66
N ILE A 183 -3.67 -17.31 -14.79
CA ILE A 183 -2.80 -18.02 -13.83
C ILE A 183 -2.95 -17.42 -12.42
N LEU A 184 -2.97 -16.10 -12.30
CA LEU A 184 -3.08 -15.44 -11.00
C LEU A 184 -4.43 -15.70 -10.33
N LEU A 185 -5.53 -15.71 -11.11
CA LEU A 185 -6.85 -16.14 -10.64
C LEU A 185 -6.87 -17.59 -10.16
N LEU A 186 -6.22 -18.49 -10.90
CA LEU A 186 -6.08 -19.89 -10.49
C LEU A 186 -5.31 -20.03 -9.17
N ILE A 187 -4.23 -19.26 -9.00
CA ILE A 187 -3.46 -19.24 -7.74
C ILE A 187 -4.33 -18.79 -6.58
N ILE A 188 -5.09 -17.69 -6.74
CA ILE A 188 -5.98 -17.18 -5.69
C ILE A 188 -7.06 -18.21 -5.35
N SER A 189 -7.71 -18.78 -6.36
CA SER A 189 -8.73 -19.83 -6.19
C SER A 189 -8.17 -21.06 -5.48
N PHE A 190 -6.98 -21.52 -5.89
CA PHE A 190 -6.28 -22.63 -5.28
C PHE A 190 -5.92 -22.34 -3.82
N LEU A 191 -5.37 -21.16 -3.51
CA LEU A 191 -5.05 -20.76 -2.14
C LEU A 191 -6.31 -20.77 -1.27
N TYR A 192 -7.41 -20.19 -1.74
CA TYR A 192 -8.66 -20.16 -0.99
C TYR A 192 -9.20 -21.58 -0.73
N ASN A 193 -9.19 -22.43 -1.74
CA ASN A 193 -9.66 -23.81 -1.62
C ASN A 193 -8.75 -24.65 -0.70
N LYS A 194 -7.42 -24.54 -0.86
CA LYS A 194 -6.43 -25.26 -0.03
C LYS A 194 -6.56 -24.91 1.44
N TYR A 195 -6.77 -23.62 1.75
CA TYR A 195 -6.86 -23.14 3.13
C TYR A 195 -8.30 -23.08 3.66
N LYS A 196 -9.28 -23.59 2.91
CA LYS A 196 -10.70 -23.59 3.31
C LYS A 196 -10.93 -24.21 4.69
N ASN A 197 -10.26 -25.31 5.02
CA ASN A 197 -10.42 -25.98 6.31
C ASN A 197 -9.90 -25.13 7.49
N LEU A 198 -8.80 -24.40 7.30
CA LEU A 198 -8.28 -23.45 8.30
C LEU A 198 -9.23 -22.26 8.47
N ILE A 199 -9.80 -21.78 7.36
CA ILE A 199 -10.76 -20.69 7.36
C ILE A 199 -12.07 -21.08 8.08
N SER A 200 -12.60 -22.27 7.82
CA SER A 200 -13.83 -22.77 8.44
C SER A 200 -13.64 -23.08 9.93
N GLY A 201 -12.45 -23.55 10.33
CA GLY A 201 -12.12 -23.72 11.75
C GLY A 201 -12.13 -22.41 12.53
N GLU A 202 -11.64 -21.31 11.95
CA GLU A 202 -11.67 -19.97 12.57
C GLU A 202 -13.08 -19.40 12.73
N GLU A 203 -13.99 -19.67 11.79
CA GLU A 203 -15.37 -19.22 11.87
C GLU A 203 -16.14 -19.92 12.99
N ASN A 204 -15.90 -21.22 13.20
CA ASN A 204 -16.55 -22.01 14.25
C ASN A 204 -16.06 -21.69 15.67
N VAL A 205 -14.85 -21.14 15.82
CA VAL A 205 -14.30 -20.71 17.14
C VAL A 205 -14.81 -19.32 17.54
N ARG A 206 -15.36 -18.55 16.60
CA ARG A 206 -15.85 -17.17 16.82
C ARG A 206 -17.37 -17.05 16.95
N LEU A 207 -18.10 -18.17 16.85
CA LEU A 207 -19.55 -18.29 17.11
C LEU A 207 -19.75 -18.99 18.46
#